data_AF-A0A535P9B8-F1
#
_entry.id   AF-A0A535P9B8-F1
#
_cell.length_a   1.000
_cell.length_b   1.000
_cell.length_c   1.000
_cell.angle_alpha   90.00
_cell.angle_beta   90.00
_cell.angle_gamma   90.00
#
_symmetry.space_group_name_H-M   'P 1'
#
loop_
_entity.id
_entity.type
_entity.pdbx_description
1 polymer ?
#
loop_
_entity_poly.entity_id
_entity_poly.type
_entity_poly.pdbx_seq_one_letter_code
_entity_poly.pdbx_strand_id
1 'polypeptide(L)'
;MASFLGAPAVGCNITLAGGGFYRDFAGGSIYVAPGATAGFALQTNIRDYWRGLGGATSPLGYPTGNAAPHANGDGGWSAVFQHGRANWNPATGGTNCVGTACFVILFPTFELKTFAPIIIGP
;
A
#
# COMPACT_ATOMS: atom_id res chain seq x y z
N MET A 1 20.92 11.03 7.86
CA MET A 1 19.78 10.71 6.98
C MET A 1 18.53 10.52 7.84
N ALA A 2 17.46 11.27 7.59
CA ALA A 2 16.17 11.05 8.25
C ALA A 2 15.42 9.89 7.57
N SER A 3 14.74 9.04 8.35
CA SER A 3 13.88 7.99 7.79
C SER A 3 12.70 8.63 7.03
N PHE A 4 12.20 7.95 6.00
CA PHE A 4 11.10 8.50 5.17
C PHE A 4 9.81 8.75 5.96
N LEU A 5 9.66 8.12 7.12
CA LEU A 5 8.50 8.23 7.99
C LEU A 5 8.37 9.64 8.61
N GLY A 6 9.48 10.37 8.77
CA GLY A 6 9.46 11.66 9.45
C GLY A 6 9.05 11.55 10.93
N ALA A 7 8.52 12.64 11.49
CA ALA A 7 8.07 12.66 12.88
C ALA A 7 6.84 11.75 13.10
N PRO A 8 6.72 11.09 14.27
CA PRO A 8 5.50 10.38 14.62
C PRO A 8 4.32 11.34 14.63
N ALA A 9 3.20 10.96 14.00
CA ALA A 9 1.98 11.70 14.20
C ALA A 9 1.57 11.52 15.67
N VAL A 10 1.09 12.60 16.29
CA VAL A 10 0.53 12.53 17.64
C VAL A 10 -0.74 11.69 17.54
N GLY A 11 -0.69 10.44 17.97
CA GLY A 11 -1.79 9.50 17.74
C GLY A 11 -1.57 8.11 18.33
N CYS A 12 -2.66 7.59 18.90
CA CYS A 12 -2.80 6.22 19.41
C CYS A 12 -2.76 5.20 18.25
N ASN A 13 -2.48 3.94 18.56
CA ASN A 13 -2.58 2.85 17.59
C ASN A 13 -4.05 2.66 17.18
N ILE A 14 -4.33 2.62 15.88
CA ILE A 14 -5.68 2.40 15.36
C ILE A 14 -5.81 0.95 14.90
N THR A 15 -6.80 0.24 15.43
CA THR A 15 -7.09 -1.15 15.08
C THR A 15 -7.68 -1.25 13.67
N LEU A 16 -7.16 -2.20 12.88
CA LEU A 16 -7.66 -2.52 11.55
C LEU A 16 -8.71 -3.62 11.60
N ALA A 17 -9.60 -3.62 10.61
CA ALA A 17 -10.46 -4.76 10.33
C ALA A 17 -9.57 -6.01 10.11
N GLY A 18 -9.74 -7.03 10.96
CA GLY A 18 -8.87 -8.22 10.99
C GLY A 18 -7.91 -8.29 12.18
N GLY A 19 -7.90 -7.31 13.09
CA GLY A 19 -7.21 -7.42 14.39
C GLY A 19 -5.76 -6.94 14.41
N GLY A 20 -5.22 -6.47 13.29
CA GLY A 20 -3.97 -5.73 13.25
C GLY A 20 -4.14 -4.30 13.76
N PHE A 21 -3.06 -3.52 13.78
CA PHE A 21 -3.12 -2.08 14.07
C PHE A 21 -2.17 -1.30 13.19
N TYR A 22 -2.43 -0.01 13.02
CA TYR A 22 -1.50 0.91 12.38
C TYR A 22 -1.25 2.15 13.23
N ARG A 23 -0.16 2.83 12.88
CA ARG A 23 0.16 4.14 13.42
C ARG A 23 0.61 5.06 12.29
N ASP A 24 0.06 6.26 12.27
CA ASP A 24 0.41 7.27 11.28
C ASP A 24 1.66 8.06 11.70
N PHE A 25 2.42 8.46 10.70
CA PHE A 25 3.63 9.28 10.76
C PHE A 25 3.52 10.36 9.67
N ALA A 26 4.29 11.44 9.80
CA ALA A 26 4.20 12.56 8.85
C ALA A 26 4.44 12.14 7.38
N GLY A 27 5.31 11.15 7.14
CA GLY A 27 5.66 10.64 5.82
C GLY A 27 5.06 9.28 5.45
N GLY A 28 4.19 8.72 6.28
CA GLY A 28 3.61 7.39 6.02
C GLY A 28 2.88 6.79 7.21
N SER A 29 2.68 5.48 7.18
CA SER A 29 2.07 4.75 8.31
C SER A 29 2.75 3.41 8.49
N ILE A 30 2.94 2.98 9.74
CA ILE A 30 3.43 1.63 10.06
C ILE A 30 2.22 0.74 10.34
N TYR A 31 2.18 -0.42 9.71
CA TYR A 31 1.13 -1.43 9.87
C TYR A 31 1.69 -2.68 10.52
N VAL A 32 0.96 -3.21 11.49
CA VAL A 32 1.26 -4.47 12.18
C VAL A 32 0.09 -5.41 11.96
N ALA A 33 0.38 -6.57 11.37
CA ALA A 33 -0.61 -7.63 11.19
C ALA A 33 -0.96 -8.30 12.54
N PRO A 34 -2.17 -8.87 12.69
CA PRO A 34 -2.53 -9.60 13.90
C PRO A 34 -1.54 -10.74 14.16
N GLY A 35 -0.98 -10.81 15.37
CA GLY A 35 0.00 -11.83 15.75
C GLY A 35 1.39 -11.66 15.13
N ALA A 36 1.64 -10.61 14.36
CA ALA A 36 2.96 -10.31 13.83
C ALA A 36 3.85 -9.63 14.87
N THR A 37 5.13 -9.99 14.86
CA THR A 37 6.18 -9.39 15.72
C THR A 37 6.84 -8.16 15.07
N ALA A 38 6.57 -7.90 13.80
CA ALA A 38 7.14 -6.79 13.04
C ALA A 38 6.06 -5.90 12.43
N GLY A 39 6.33 -4.60 12.40
CA GLY A 39 5.53 -3.60 11.69
C GLY A 39 6.23 -3.12 10.45
N PHE A 40 5.46 -2.90 9.38
CA PHE A 40 5.98 -2.47 8.09
C PHE A 40 5.47 -1.09 7.71
N ALA A 41 6.41 -0.24 7.30
CA ALA A 41 6.17 1.15 6.98
C ALA A 41 5.74 1.30 5.52
N LEU A 42 4.61 1.96 5.27
CA LEU A 42 4.15 2.35 3.94
C LEU A 42 4.23 3.87 3.80
N GLN A 43 4.76 4.34 2.68
CA GLN A 43 4.74 5.77 2.33
C GLN A 43 3.32 6.20 1.94
N THR A 44 2.98 7.46 2.18
CA THR A 44 1.64 8.05 2.00
C THR A 44 0.94 7.65 0.69
N ASN A 45 1.60 7.74 -0.46
CA ASN A 45 0.99 7.51 -1.76
C ASN A 45 0.63 6.03 -1.98
N ILE A 46 1.59 5.13 -1.75
CA ILE A 46 1.34 3.67 -1.86
C ILE A 46 0.38 3.18 -0.77
N ARG A 47 0.40 3.81 0.42
CA ARG A 47 -0.57 3.57 1.48
C ARG A 47 -1.98 3.92 1.04
N ASP A 48 -2.17 5.11 0.47
CA ASP A 48 -3.49 5.59 0.05
C ASP A 48 -4.03 4.75 -1.11
N TYR A 49 -3.14 4.36 -2.03
CA TYR A 49 -3.45 3.36 -3.06
C TYR A 49 -3.95 2.04 -2.45
N TRP A 50 -3.18 1.45 -1.53
CA TRP A 50 -3.55 0.19 -0.88
C TRP A 50 -4.84 0.32 -0.04
N ARG A 51 -5.06 1.46 0.63
CA ARG A 51 -6.33 1.75 1.34
C ARG A 51 -7.51 1.84 0.38
N GLY A 52 -7.33 2.43 -0.79
CA GLY A 52 -8.36 2.48 -1.85
C GLY A 52 -8.78 1.10 -2.36
N LEU A 53 -7.89 0.12 -2.32
CA LEU A 53 -8.18 -1.29 -2.63
C LEU A 53 -8.93 -2.03 -1.51
N GLY A 54 -9.18 -1.40 -0.37
CA GLY A 54 -9.73 -2.04 0.84
C GLY A 54 -8.66 -2.39 1.89
N GLY A 55 -7.40 -1.97 1.71
CA GLY A 55 -6.37 -2.11 2.73
C GLY A 55 -6.12 -3.56 3.13
N ALA A 56 -6.15 -3.85 4.43
CA ALA A 56 -5.89 -5.19 4.97
C ALA A 56 -6.92 -6.24 4.55
N THR A 57 -8.13 -5.81 4.16
CA THR A 57 -9.17 -6.69 3.62
C THR A 57 -9.12 -6.81 2.10
N SER A 58 -8.18 -6.11 1.44
CA SER A 58 -7.97 -6.26 0.01
C SER A 58 -7.34 -7.63 -0.30
N PRO A 59 -7.41 -8.10 -1.56
CA PRO A 59 -6.74 -9.33 -1.98
C PRO A 59 -5.23 -9.34 -1.69
N LEU A 60 -4.58 -8.17 -1.55
CA LEU A 60 -3.15 -8.09 -1.18
C LEU A 60 -2.87 -8.50 0.27
N GLY A 61 -3.80 -8.25 1.19
CA GLY A 61 -3.62 -8.46 2.63
C GLY A 61 -2.71 -7.41 3.29
N TYR A 62 -2.08 -7.79 4.40
CA TYR A 62 -1.15 -6.94 5.15
C TYR A 62 0.21 -6.79 4.45
N PRO A 63 0.93 -5.68 4.67
CA PRO A 63 2.30 -5.55 4.20
C PRO A 63 3.22 -6.56 4.91
N THR A 64 4.20 -7.09 4.18
CA THR A 64 5.22 -8.02 4.67
C THR A 64 6.63 -7.45 4.57
N GLY A 65 6.76 -6.23 4.05
CA GLY A 65 8.01 -5.48 3.93
C GLY A 65 7.75 -3.98 3.93
N ASN A 66 8.79 -3.21 4.28
CA ASN A 66 8.72 -1.75 4.17
C ASN A 66 8.57 -1.35 2.71
N ALA A 67 7.78 -0.32 2.45
CA ALA A 67 7.75 0.31 1.14
C ALA A 67 9.13 0.89 0.81
N ALA A 68 9.54 0.74 -0.45
CA ALA A 68 10.79 1.27 -0.96
C ALA A 68 10.50 2.18 -2.17
N PRO A 69 11.21 3.31 -2.29
CA PRO A 69 11.14 4.13 -3.49
C PRO A 69 11.70 3.36 -4.69
N HIS A 70 11.21 3.65 -5.89
CA HIS A 70 11.81 3.10 -7.09
C HIS A 70 13.23 3.65 -7.29
N ALA A 71 14.15 2.77 -7.70
CA ALA A 71 15.55 3.12 -7.89
C ALA A 71 15.80 4.11 -9.05
N ASN A 72 14.84 4.25 -9.97
CA ASN A 72 14.91 5.16 -11.13
C ASN A 72 14.61 6.62 -10.78
N GLY A 73 14.21 6.93 -9.53
CA GLY A 73 13.91 8.30 -9.10
C GLY A 73 12.62 8.89 -9.67
N ASP A 74 11.72 8.07 -10.20
CA ASP A 74 10.43 8.50 -10.78
C ASP A 74 9.41 9.01 -9.73
N GLY A 75 9.80 9.06 -8.45
CA GLY A 75 8.92 9.42 -7.32
C GLY A 75 7.93 8.30 -6.93
N GLY A 76 8.02 7.14 -7.57
CA GLY A 76 7.22 5.97 -7.28
C GLY A 76 7.74 5.15 -6.12
N TRP A 77 6.85 4.31 -5.59
CA TRP A 77 7.06 3.46 -4.43
C TRP A 77 6.51 2.07 -4.69
N SER A 78 7.16 1.06 -4.12
CA SER A 78 6.73 -0.33 -4.19
C SER A 78 6.71 -0.94 -2.79
N ALA A 79 5.79 -1.87 -2.56
CA ALA A 79 5.69 -2.61 -1.31
C ALA A 79 5.22 -4.04 -1.56
N VAL A 80 5.68 -4.95 -0.71
CA VAL A 80 5.29 -6.37 -0.73
C VAL A 80 4.26 -6.61 0.36
N PHE A 81 3.25 -7.40 0.02
CA PHE A 81 2.11 -7.77 0.86
C PHE A 81 2.00 -9.29 0.93
N GLN A 82 1.15 -9.79 1.82
CA GLN A 82 0.97 -11.22 2.09
C GLN A 82 0.70 -12.04 0.83
N HIS A 83 -0.09 -11.50 -0.11
CA HIS A 83 -0.49 -12.23 -1.32
C HIS A 83 0.08 -11.64 -2.62
N GLY A 84 0.98 -10.66 -2.53
CA GLY A 84 1.41 -9.97 -3.74
C GLY A 84 2.27 -8.73 -3.52
N ARG A 85 2.31 -7.88 -4.54
CA ARG A 85 3.03 -6.60 -4.52
C ARG A 85 2.16 -5.48 -5.04
N ALA A 86 2.33 -4.28 -4.51
CA ALA A 86 1.82 -3.06 -5.11
C ALA A 86 2.99 -2.17 -5.52
N ASN A 87 2.81 -1.48 -6.63
CA ASN A 87 3.68 -0.42 -7.10
C ASN A 87 2.81 0.79 -7.38
N TRP A 88 3.29 1.96 -7.03
CA TRP A 88 2.60 3.21 -7.26
C TRP A 88 3.59 4.19 -7.86
N ASN A 89 3.20 4.89 -8.92
CA ASN A 89 4.00 5.91 -9.56
C ASN A 89 3.12 7.14 -9.86
N PRO A 90 3.62 8.38 -9.62
CA PRO A 90 2.85 9.60 -9.84
C PRO A 90 2.50 9.88 -11.31
N ALA A 91 3.19 9.29 -12.27
CA ALA A 91 2.96 9.41 -13.71
C ALA A 91 1.99 8.35 -14.25
N THR A 92 2.01 7.13 -13.71
CA THR A 92 1.24 6.00 -14.27
C THR A 92 0.14 5.46 -13.35
N GLY A 93 0.07 5.91 -12.10
CA GLY A 93 -0.88 5.41 -11.11
C GLY A 93 -0.38 4.15 -10.39
N GLY A 94 -1.31 3.38 -9.84
CA GLY A 94 -1.00 2.20 -9.05
C GLY A 94 -1.25 0.90 -9.81
N THR A 95 -0.34 -0.05 -9.63
CA THR A 95 -0.46 -1.42 -10.15
C THR A 95 -0.28 -2.39 -8.99
N ASN A 96 -1.21 -3.33 -8.80
CA ASN A 96 -1.08 -4.42 -7.83
C ASN A 96 -1.08 -5.78 -8.52
N CYS A 97 -0.18 -6.66 -8.11
CA CYS A 97 -0.16 -8.03 -8.57
C CYS A 97 -0.44 -8.96 -7.39
N VAL A 98 -1.38 -9.90 -7.55
CA VAL A 98 -1.74 -10.93 -6.57
C VAL A 98 -1.61 -12.28 -7.29
N GLY A 99 -0.66 -13.11 -6.84
CA GLY A 99 -0.24 -14.30 -7.60
C GLY A 99 0.23 -13.93 -9.02
N THR A 100 -0.37 -14.56 -10.04
CA THR A 100 -0.12 -14.29 -11.47
C THR A 100 -0.95 -13.13 -12.05
N ALA A 101 -1.96 -12.63 -11.32
CA ALA A 101 -2.86 -11.59 -11.83
C ALA A 101 -2.35 -10.19 -11.42
N CYS A 102 -2.10 -9.33 -12.41
CA CYS A 102 -1.79 -7.92 -12.19
C CYS A 102 -2.95 -7.02 -12.61
N PHE A 103 -3.30 -6.08 -11.76
CA PHE A 103 -4.34 -5.07 -11.96
C PHE A 103 -3.69 -3.70 -11.99
N VAL A 104 -4.10 -2.86 -12.94
CA VAL A 104 -3.65 -1.47 -13.07
C VAL A 104 -4.84 -0.57 -12.77
N ILE A 105 -4.69 0.31 -11.79
CA ILE A 105 -5.65 1.38 -11.52
C ILE A 105 -5.04 2.67 -12.05
N LEU A 106 -5.42 3.00 -13.27
CA LEU A 106 -5.22 4.33 -13.84
C LEU A 106 -6.10 5.30 -13.05
N PHE A 107 -5.53 6.42 -12.59
CA PHE A 107 -6.15 7.46 -11.77
C PHE A 107 -7.69 7.48 -11.81
N PRO A 108 -8.40 7.03 -10.76
CA PRO A 108 -9.78 7.44 -10.60
C PRO A 108 -9.69 8.76 -9.85
N THR A 109 -9.81 9.87 -10.56
CA THR A 109 -10.32 11.09 -9.93
C THR A 109 -11.69 10.73 -9.34
N PHE A 110 -11.72 10.47 -8.04
CA PHE A 110 -12.90 10.40 -7.17
C PHE A 110 -14.23 10.06 -7.88
N GLU A 111 -14.37 8.85 -8.43
CA GLU A 111 -15.70 8.29 -8.67
C GLU A 111 -15.71 6.81 -8.30
N LEU A 112 -16.57 6.45 -7.34
CA LEU A 112 -16.99 5.07 -7.12
C LEU A 112 -17.61 4.55 -8.42
N LYS A 113 -16.89 3.76 -9.22
CA LYS A 113 -17.50 2.84 -10.20
C LYS A 113 -16.51 1.76 -10.64
N THR A 114 -16.86 0.53 -10.27
CA THR A 114 -16.67 -0.70 -11.03
C THR A 114 -15.22 -1.16 -11.29
N PHE A 115 -14.79 -2.14 -10.50
CA PHE A 115 -13.68 -3.04 -10.85
C PHE A 115 -14.03 -3.81 -12.13
N ALA A 116 -13.50 -3.37 -13.28
CA ALA A 116 -13.46 -4.20 -14.48
C ALA A 116 -12.14 -4.99 -14.47
N PRO A 117 -12.15 -6.34 -14.46
CA PRO A 117 -10.93 -7.10 -14.64
C PRO A 117 -10.43 -6.92 -16.09
N ILE A 118 -9.24 -6.32 -16.26
CA ILE A 118 -8.54 -6.34 -17.54
C ILE A 118 -7.93 -7.73 -17.69
N ILE A 119 -8.54 -8.55 -18.55
CA ILE A 119 -7.95 -9.79 -19.05
C ILE A 119 -6.80 -9.39 -19.98
N ILE A 120 -5.56 -9.61 -19.55
CA ILE A 120 -4.40 -9.54 -20.45
C ILE A 120 -4.45 -10.82 -21.29
N GLY A 121 -4.94 -10.69 -22.53
CA GLY A 121 -4.94 -11.75 -23.54
C GLY A 121 -3.53 -12.08 -24.06
N PRO A 122 -3.41 -13.14 -24.87
CA PRO A 122 -2.29 -14.10 -24.88
C PRO A 122 -0.90 -13.53 -25.15
#